data_AF-A0A2G8KE15-F1
#
_entry.id   AF-A0A2G8KE15-F1
#
_cell.length_a   1.000
_cell.length_b   1.000
_cell.length_c   1.000
_cell.angle_alpha   90.00
_cell.angle_beta   90.00
_cell.angle_gamma   90.00
#
_symmetry.space_group_name_H-M   'P 1'
#
loop_
_entity.id
_entity.type
_entity.pdbx_description
1 polymer ?
#
loop_
_entity_poly.entity_id
_entity_poly.type
_entity_poly.pdbx_seq_one_letter_code
_entity_poly.pdbx_strand_id
1 'polypeptide(L)'
;MSCQKDQELLYQPGDVISLFPANNSSQVDRILRRLDYHKSPDAVFKLEKLVQKDTRLGRLKVWTSITRLPVCSVRMALCRYLDITTPPSPDLLRLLAIRAGEPKERERLLVLGMGGDIYDEWKLEEAPTIADILERFESLRVPASLLITQLPLLSPRLYSISSSPDLYPSEIHITVTLSTFYTKGNLGEIQHNGVCSSWLQDISTDDVIPACIVSNPSFHIPKDDSVPMILVATGTGIAPFRSFWQHREADLTKYDSAPEVPESDRRVPTFGDMTLVYGCRKATVDEPYRSDLITAKEHGVITSTMMTFSREESQQRQRYVQDVLRDHPWLVYSTICRRNGHVFVSGDVTMATEVRITVEAILSQYGRMSMVDAQNYVTRMKEDCRYHENIFGLVLHVADVIKQKRQDKKQPRVLVSRDIIKPIPLGIAGKKASISELAKKFDSDPRRPPSLHQRRATATVLMPRYSKPLMIPQVERNDDVNNNMKGHSGSK
;
A
#
# COMPACT_ATOMS: atom_id res chain seq x y z
N MET A 1 3.75 20.16 11.11
CA MET A 1 4.19 20.86 9.87
C MET A 1 3.38 22.14 9.77
N SER A 2 4.00 23.31 9.50
CA SER A 2 3.24 24.55 9.32
C SER A 2 3.09 24.93 7.84
N CYS A 3 1.98 25.59 7.49
CA CYS A 3 1.69 26.00 6.12
C CYS A 3 2.26 27.40 5.83
N GLN A 4 3.01 27.58 4.74
CA GLN A 4 3.48 28.90 4.30
C GLN A 4 2.45 29.58 3.40
N LYS A 5 1.87 30.70 3.89
CA LYS A 5 1.10 31.77 3.19
C LYS A 5 0.08 31.37 2.10
N ASP A 6 -1.17 31.80 2.31
CA ASP A 6 -2.27 31.93 1.33
C ASP A 6 -2.67 30.67 0.51
N GLN A 7 -2.01 29.53 0.73
CA GLN A 7 -2.52 28.21 0.36
C GLN A 7 -2.99 27.50 1.62
N GLU A 8 -4.25 27.73 1.98
CA GLU A 8 -4.92 27.00 3.05
C GLU A 8 -5.01 25.52 2.65
N LEU A 9 -4.16 24.67 3.24
CA LEU A 9 -4.30 23.22 3.18
C LEU A 9 -5.45 22.79 4.10
N LEU A 10 -6.67 23.20 3.75
CA LEU A 10 -7.90 22.87 4.47
C LEU A 10 -8.08 21.35 4.49
N TYR A 11 -8.35 20.82 5.69
CA TYR A 11 -8.59 19.41 5.94
C TYR A 11 -9.61 19.26 7.08
N GLN A 12 -10.21 18.08 7.19
CA GLN A 12 -11.10 17.71 8.29
C GLN A 12 -10.55 16.49 9.05
N PRO A 13 -10.92 16.29 10.32
CA PRO A 13 -10.55 15.09 11.08
C PRO A 13 -10.89 13.80 10.30
N GLY A 14 -9.91 12.93 10.13
CA GLY A 14 -10.00 11.71 9.31
C GLY A 14 -9.45 11.82 7.87
N ASP A 15 -9.15 13.03 7.40
CA ASP A 15 -8.45 13.24 6.12
C ASP A 15 -7.01 12.70 6.14
N VAL A 16 -6.45 12.57 4.94
CA VAL A 16 -5.13 12.01 4.69
C VAL A 16 -4.25 13.07 4.01
N ILE A 17 -2.98 13.15 4.38
CA ILE A 17 -1.99 13.98 3.69
C ILE A 17 -1.07 13.09 2.82
N SER A 18 -0.86 13.52 1.58
CA SER A 18 0.00 12.88 0.59
C SER A 18 1.32 13.64 0.50
N LEU A 19 2.42 13.01 0.93
CA LEU A 19 3.75 13.61 1.02
C LEU A 19 4.66 13.11 -0.11
N PHE A 20 5.44 14.02 -0.71
CA PHE A 20 6.39 13.72 -1.79
C PHE A 20 7.84 13.72 -1.26
N PRO A 21 8.39 12.54 -0.88
CA PRO A 21 9.68 12.47 -0.22
C PRO A 21 10.88 12.73 -1.14
N ALA A 22 12.07 12.83 -0.54
CA ALA A 22 13.33 12.64 -1.26
C ALA A 22 13.87 11.22 -1.02
N ASN A 23 14.56 10.67 -2.02
CA ASN A 23 15.49 9.57 -1.80
C ASN A 23 16.72 10.07 -1.05
N ASN A 24 17.29 9.24 -0.17
CA ASN A 24 18.49 9.58 0.59
C ASN A 24 19.68 9.90 -0.35
N SER A 25 20.42 10.96 -0.05
CA SER A 25 21.51 11.48 -0.88
C SER A 25 22.61 10.44 -1.16
N SER A 26 22.99 9.65 -0.16
CA SER A 26 24.01 8.61 -0.34
C SER A 26 23.61 7.55 -1.37
N GLN A 27 22.32 7.19 -1.45
CA GLN A 27 21.79 6.26 -2.45
C GLN A 27 21.81 6.87 -3.86
N VAL A 28 21.51 8.17 -3.98
CA VAL A 28 21.66 8.91 -5.24
C VAL A 28 23.14 8.94 -5.67
N ASP A 29 24.07 9.21 -4.77
CA ASP A 29 25.51 9.28 -5.08
C ASP A 29 26.14 7.91 -5.39
N ARG A 30 25.65 6.81 -4.81
CA ARG A 30 25.98 5.43 -5.24
C ARG A 30 25.65 5.22 -6.73
N ILE A 31 24.45 5.62 -7.15
CA ILE A 31 24.01 5.49 -8.55
C ILE A 31 24.80 6.40 -9.47
N LEU A 32 24.97 7.68 -9.11
CA LEU A 32 25.69 8.67 -9.92
C LEU A 32 27.13 8.24 -10.20
N ARG A 33 27.83 7.65 -9.22
CA ARG A 33 29.21 7.12 -9.40
C ARG A 33 29.31 5.94 -10.37
N ARG A 34 28.19 5.27 -10.69
CA ARG A 34 28.13 4.09 -11.57
C ARG A 34 27.51 4.38 -12.94
N LEU A 35 26.97 5.58 -13.15
CA LEU A 35 26.38 6.00 -14.42
C LEU A 35 27.44 6.41 -15.44
N ASP A 36 27.24 5.95 -16.68
CA ASP A 36 27.95 6.47 -17.85
C ASP A 36 27.31 7.81 -18.27
N TYR A 37 27.84 8.90 -17.71
CA TYR A 37 27.35 10.26 -17.95
C TYR A 37 28.51 11.28 -17.95
N HIS A 38 28.88 11.77 -19.12
CA HIS A 38 30.03 12.67 -19.30
C HIS A 38 29.76 14.15 -18.96
N LYS A 39 28.57 14.49 -18.45
CA LYS A 39 28.21 15.85 -18.00
C LYS A 39 28.10 15.85 -16.47
N SER A 40 28.16 17.03 -15.86
CA SER A 40 27.85 17.16 -14.43
C SER A 40 26.45 16.58 -14.13
N PRO A 41 26.27 15.73 -13.10
CA PRO A 41 24.96 15.26 -12.66
C PRO A 41 23.97 16.38 -12.30
N ASP A 42 24.51 17.55 -12.00
CA ASP A 42 23.78 18.77 -11.61
C ASP A 42 23.46 19.68 -12.80
N ALA A 43 23.98 19.35 -14.00
CA ALA A 43 23.56 20.01 -15.23
C ALA A 43 22.11 19.66 -15.58
N VAL A 44 21.33 20.68 -15.93
CA VAL A 44 19.93 20.53 -16.32
C VAL A 44 19.82 19.85 -17.69
N PHE A 45 18.88 18.92 -17.83
CA PHE A 45 18.55 18.26 -19.09
C PHE A 45 17.06 18.37 -19.42
N LYS A 46 16.76 18.18 -20.71
CA LYS A 46 15.42 17.96 -21.25
C LYS A 46 15.40 16.58 -21.89
N LEU A 47 14.35 15.80 -21.64
CA LEU A 47 14.22 14.45 -22.17
C LEU A 47 13.50 14.46 -23.52
N GLU A 48 14.11 13.86 -24.54
CA GLU A 48 13.54 13.77 -25.89
C GLU A 48 13.68 12.34 -26.45
N LYS A 49 12.72 11.91 -27.27
CA LYS A 49 12.76 10.65 -28.02
C LYS A 49 12.82 10.92 -29.52
N LEU A 50 13.61 10.12 -30.23
CA LEU A 50 13.63 10.12 -31.68
C LEU A 50 12.43 9.32 -32.20
N VAL A 51 11.46 10.01 -32.80
CA VAL A 51 10.27 9.40 -33.40
C VAL A 51 10.48 9.33 -34.91
N GLN A 52 10.33 8.14 -35.48
CA GLN A 52 10.25 7.98 -36.93
C GLN A 52 8.80 8.17 -37.36
N LYS A 53 8.56 9.14 -38.25
CA LYS A 53 7.24 9.40 -38.85
C LYS A 53 7.31 9.04 -40.33
N ASP A 54 6.42 8.15 -40.77
CA ASP A 54 6.18 7.94 -42.19
C ASP A 54 5.44 9.16 -42.74
N THR A 55 5.92 9.70 -43.86
CA THR A 55 5.34 10.85 -44.57
C THR A 55 5.25 10.55 -46.07
N ARG A 56 4.54 11.38 -46.84
CA ARG A 56 4.40 11.22 -48.30
C ARG A 56 5.74 11.27 -49.05
N LEU A 57 6.80 11.80 -48.42
CA LEU A 57 8.17 11.89 -48.96
C LEU A 57 9.12 10.86 -48.33
N GLY A 58 8.60 9.88 -47.58
CA GLY A 58 9.38 8.83 -46.91
C GLY A 58 9.48 9.01 -45.39
N ARG A 59 10.51 8.39 -44.80
CA ARG A 59 10.68 8.26 -43.34
C ARG A 59 11.51 9.39 -42.76
N LEU A 60 10.85 10.30 -42.04
CA LEU A 60 11.51 11.39 -41.31
C LEU A 60 11.74 10.98 -39.85
N LYS A 61 12.94 11.27 -39.33
CA LYS A 61 13.31 11.08 -37.92
C LYS A 61 13.27 12.43 -37.22
N VAL A 62 12.40 12.59 -36.22
CA VAL A 62 12.14 13.87 -35.54
C VAL A 62 12.25 13.68 -34.03
N TRP A 63 13.05 14.52 -33.36
CA TRP A 63 13.11 14.56 -31.91
C TRP A 63 11.81 15.15 -31.34
N THR A 64 11.23 14.48 -30.35
CA THR A 64 9.98 14.88 -29.69
C THR A 64 10.20 14.87 -28.18
N SER A 65 9.81 15.95 -27.50
CA SER A 65 9.89 16.06 -26.04
C SER A 65 9.12 14.94 -25.32
N ILE A 66 9.68 14.46 -24.21
CA ILE A 66 9.01 13.51 -23.31
C ILE A 66 8.60 14.26 -22.04
N THR A 67 7.32 14.30 -21.74
CA THR A 67 6.73 15.02 -20.59
C THR A 67 6.70 14.20 -19.29
N ARG A 68 7.51 13.12 -19.20
CA ARG A 68 7.57 12.24 -18.01
C ARG A 68 8.16 12.94 -16.79
N LEU A 69 9.12 13.83 -17.01
CA LEU A 69 9.84 14.56 -15.98
C LEU A 69 9.85 16.05 -16.37
N PRO A 70 9.84 16.97 -15.40
CA PRO A 70 10.13 18.38 -15.68
C PRO A 70 11.58 18.55 -16.13
N VAL A 71 11.92 19.73 -16.66
CA VAL A 71 13.30 20.13 -16.93
C VAL A 71 14.04 20.21 -15.59
N CYS A 72 15.01 19.32 -15.38
CA CYS A 72 15.71 19.15 -14.11
C CYS A 72 17.11 18.55 -14.32
N SER A 73 17.92 18.45 -13.26
CA SER A 73 19.21 17.75 -13.30
C SER A 73 19.06 16.24 -13.08
N VAL A 74 20.10 15.45 -13.43
CA VAL A 74 20.08 13.99 -13.19
C VAL A 74 20.00 13.69 -11.70
N ARG A 75 20.72 14.47 -10.86
CA ARG A 75 20.62 14.39 -9.40
C ARG A 75 19.19 14.65 -8.92
N MET A 76 18.53 15.71 -9.40
CA MET A 76 17.15 16.03 -9.02
C MET A 76 16.18 14.92 -9.44
N ALA A 77 16.33 14.36 -10.65
CA ALA A 77 15.51 13.25 -11.12
C ALA A 77 15.61 12.02 -10.21
N LEU A 78 16.84 11.60 -9.85
CA LEU A 78 17.08 10.48 -8.94
C LEU A 78 16.68 10.79 -7.48
N CYS A 79 16.75 12.05 -7.06
CA CYS A 79 16.41 12.45 -5.69
C CYS A 79 14.90 12.59 -5.45
N ARG A 80 14.15 13.24 -6.37
CA ARG A 80 12.75 13.64 -6.14
C ARG A 80 11.72 12.99 -7.06
N TYR A 81 12.10 12.46 -8.23
CA TYR A 81 11.12 12.05 -9.24
C TYR A 81 11.14 10.57 -9.61
N LEU A 82 12.22 9.84 -9.33
CA LEU A 82 12.38 8.44 -9.72
C LEU A 82 12.48 7.53 -8.48
N ASP A 83 11.84 6.37 -8.54
CA ASP A 83 12.03 5.33 -7.53
C ASP A 83 13.33 4.57 -7.82
N ILE A 84 14.30 4.75 -6.94
CA ILE A 84 15.60 4.06 -6.98
C ILE A 84 15.66 2.84 -6.04
N THR A 85 14.61 2.64 -5.24
CA THR A 85 14.58 1.69 -4.11
C THR A 85 13.78 0.42 -4.40
N THR A 86 12.72 0.48 -5.21
CA THR A 86 12.00 -0.72 -5.66
C THR A 86 12.92 -1.62 -6.49
N PRO A 87 12.97 -2.95 -6.22
CA PRO A 87 13.77 -3.87 -7.02
C PRO A 87 13.47 -3.81 -8.52
N PRO A 88 14.51 -3.72 -9.39
CA PRO A 88 14.34 -3.57 -10.83
C PRO A 88 13.40 -4.61 -11.45
N SER A 89 12.55 -4.17 -12.38
CA SER A 89 11.65 -5.06 -13.10
C SER A 89 12.42 -6.05 -13.99
N PRO A 90 11.83 -7.21 -14.35
CA PRO A 90 12.45 -8.14 -15.30
C PRO A 90 12.78 -7.48 -16.65
N ASP A 91 12.01 -6.47 -17.06
CA ASP A 91 12.26 -5.68 -18.27
C ASP A 91 13.51 -4.81 -18.14
N LEU A 92 13.67 -4.10 -17.01
CA LEU A 92 14.86 -3.32 -16.72
C LEU A 92 16.10 -4.23 -16.59
N LEU A 93 15.98 -5.39 -15.95
CA LEU A 93 17.07 -6.37 -15.86
C LEU A 93 17.50 -6.90 -17.24
N ARG A 94 16.56 -7.14 -18.17
CA ARG A 94 16.88 -7.48 -19.56
C ARG A 94 17.60 -6.34 -20.29
N LEU A 95 17.22 -5.09 -20.07
CA LEU A 95 17.90 -3.92 -20.64
C LEU A 95 19.30 -3.72 -20.05
N LEU A 96 19.49 -4.00 -18.76
CA LEU A 96 20.80 -3.98 -18.10
C LEU A 96 21.71 -5.11 -18.58
N ALA A 97 21.18 -6.30 -18.87
CA ALA A 97 21.95 -7.41 -19.42
C ALA A 97 22.63 -7.08 -20.77
N ILE A 98 22.00 -6.24 -21.60
CA ILE A 98 22.58 -5.73 -22.86
C ILE A 98 23.78 -4.80 -22.59
N ARG A 99 23.88 -4.24 -21.38
CA ARG A 99 24.93 -3.31 -20.93
C ARG A 99 26.01 -3.94 -20.05
N ALA A 100 25.93 -5.24 -19.77
CA ALA A 100 26.96 -5.99 -19.04
C ALA A 100 28.09 -6.42 -19.98
N GLY A 101 29.33 -6.09 -19.64
CA GLY A 101 30.52 -6.51 -20.38
C GLY A 101 30.92 -7.96 -20.10
N GLU A 102 30.69 -8.45 -18.88
CA GLU A 102 31.06 -9.79 -18.45
C GLU A 102 29.97 -10.82 -18.81
N PRO A 103 30.28 -11.92 -19.53
CA PRO A 103 29.30 -12.93 -19.91
C PRO A 103 28.51 -13.53 -18.76
N LYS A 104 29.14 -13.76 -17.59
CA LYS A 104 28.47 -14.32 -16.39
C LYS A 104 27.46 -13.35 -15.78
N GLU A 105 27.80 -12.06 -15.70
CA GLU A 105 26.87 -11.03 -15.20
C GLU A 105 25.66 -10.91 -16.12
N ARG A 106 25.90 -10.86 -17.44
CA ARG A 106 24.86 -10.84 -18.46
C ARG A 106 23.92 -12.04 -18.36
N GLU A 107 24.45 -13.26 -18.23
CA GLU A 107 23.64 -14.46 -18.07
C GLU A 107 22.77 -14.39 -16.80
N ARG A 108 23.34 -13.98 -15.65
CA ARG A 108 22.59 -13.83 -14.40
C ARG A 108 21.47 -12.79 -14.53
N LEU A 109 21.74 -11.64 -15.16
CA LEU A 109 20.74 -10.60 -15.42
C LEU A 109 19.64 -11.07 -16.39
N LEU A 110 19.98 -11.87 -17.40
CA LEU A 110 18.97 -12.48 -18.29
C LEU A 110 18.09 -13.48 -17.56
N VAL A 111 18.65 -14.33 -16.69
CA VAL A 111 17.89 -15.30 -15.89
C VAL A 111 16.88 -14.61 -14.98
N LEU A 112 17.31 -13.57 -14.24
CA LEU A 112 16.40 -12.75 -13.43
C LEU A 112 15.40 -11.97 -14.32
N GLY A 113 15.84 -11.54 -15.50
CA GLY A 113 15.04 -10.88 -16.52
C GLY A 113 13.96 -11.73 -17.18
N MET A 114 13.98 -13.06 -17.00
CA MET A 114 12.85 -13.93 -17.39
C MET A 114 11.64 -13.80 -16.46
N GLY A 115 11.82 -13.26 -15.24
CA GLY A 115 10.79 -13.25 -14.22
C GLY A 115 10.54 -14.64 -13.62
N GLY A 116 9.30 -14.90 -13.20
CA GLY A 116 8.92 -16.17 -12.57
C GLY A 116 9.53 -16.39 -11.18
N ASP A 117 9.44 -17.62 -10.68
CA ASP A 117 9.80 -17.96 -9.29
C ASP A 117 11.21 -17.52 -8.89
N ILE A 118 12.22 -17.64 -9.77
CA ILE A 118 13.61 -17.27 -9.48
C ILE A 118 13.75 -15.76 -9.19
N TYR A 119 13.12 -14.93 -10.02
CA TYR A 119 13.08 -13.49 -9.80
C TYR A 119 12.24 -13.15 -8.56
N ASP A 120 11.12 -13.83 -8.37
CA ASP A 120 10.18 -13.57 -7.29
C ASP A 120 10.76 -13.92 -5.90
N GLU A 121 11.56 -14.99 -5.82
CA GLU A 121 12.35 -15.38 -4.65
C GLU A 121 13.49 -14.38 -4.40
N TRP A 122 14.32 -14.13 -5.40
CA TRP A 122 15.41 -13.15 -5.35
C TRP A 122 14.94 -11.76 -4.90
N LYS A 123 13.83 -11.27 -5.46
CA LYS A 123 13.22 -9.99 -5.09
C LYS A 123 12.72 -9.95 -3.65
N LEU A 124 12.21 -11.06 -3.12
CA LEU A 124 11.68 -11.14 -1.75
C LEU A 124 12.80 -11.28 -0.72
N GLU A 125 13.84 -12.06 -1.05
CA GLU A 125 14.94 -12.30 -0.13
C GLU A 125 15.97 -11.18 -0.16
N GLU A 126 16.52 -10.83 -1.33
CA GLU A 126 17.59 -9.83 -1.41
C GLU A 126 17.06 -8.39 -1.40
N ALA A 127 15.81 -8.16 -1.84
CA ALA A 127 15.17 -6.85 -1.96
C ALA A 127 16.07 -5.70 -2.52
N PRO A 128 16.89 -5.94 -3.57
CA PRO A 128 18.00 -5.03 -3.91
C PRO A 128 17.52 -3.77 -4.64
N THR A 129 18.08 -2.63 -4.27
CA THR A 129 17.88 -1.34 -4.95
C THR A 129 18.65 -1.27 -6.27
N ILE A 130 18.38 -0.27 -7.13
CA ILE A 130 19.16 -0.10 -8.37
C ILE A 130 20.65 0.20 -8.07
N ALA A 131 20.97 0.84 -6.94
CA ALA A 131 22.34 1.06 -6.50
C ALA A 131 23.05 -0.28 -6.25
N ASP A 132 22.41 -1.20 -5.53
CA ASP A 132 22.98 -2.52 -5.21
C ASP A 132 23.23 -3.36 -6.48
N ILE A 133 22.39 -3.22 -7.50
CA ILE A 133 22.58 -3.86 -8.82
C ILE A 133 23.78 -3.26 -9.57
N LEU A 134 23.92 -1.94 -9.60
CA LEU A 134 25.02 -1.26 -10.28
C LEU A 134 26.38 -1.52 -9.62
N GLU A 135 26.39 -1.78 -8.31
CA GLU A 135 27.59 -2.13 -7.55
C GLU A 135 27.91 -3.64 -7.64
N ARG A 136 26.91 -4.53 -7.57
CA ARG A 136 27.13 -5.99 -7.66
C ARG A 136 27.56 -6.48 -9.05
N PHE A 137 27.10 -5.82 -10.10
CA PHE A 137 27.43 -6.16 -11.49
C PHE A 137 28.39 -5.10 -12.03
N GLU A 138 29.67 -5.27 -11.70
CA GLU A 138 30.72 -4.25 -11.93
C GLU A 138 30.91 -3.94 -13.42
N SER A 139 30.71 -4.93 -14.29
CA SER A 139 30.88 -4.77 -15.75
C SER A 139 29.81 -3.91 -16.43
N LEU A 140 28.75 -3.52 -15.72
CA LEU A 140 27.65 -2.71 -16.25
C LEU A 140 28.13 -1.32 -16.71
N ARG A 141 27.79 -0.96 -17.95
CA ARG A 141 27.98 0.39 -18.54
C ARG A 141 26.62 1.02 -18.88
N VAL A 142 26.01 1.62 -17.86
CA VAL A 142 24.62 2.11 -17.92
C VAL A 142 24.57 3.60 -18.22
N PRO A 143 24.03 4.02 -19.39
CA PRO A 143 23.86 5.43 -19.68
C PRO A 143 22.74 6.02 -18.84
N ALA A 144 22.90 7.26 -18.36
CA ALA A 144 21.88 7.93 -17.52
C ALA A 144 20.48 7.94 -18.16
N SER A 145 20.39 8.07 -19.48
CA SER A 145 19.13 8.03 -20.24
C SER A 145 18.36 6.73 -20.10
N LEU A 146 19.02 5.59 -19.83
CA LEU A 146 18.33 4.33 -19.55
C LEU A 146 17.60 4.41 -18.21
N LEU A 147 18.29 4.74 -17.11
CA LEU A 147 17.65 4.80 -15.80
C LEU A 147 16.56 5.88 -15.74
N ILE A 148 16.82 7.07 -16.29
CA ILE A 148 15.87 8.19 -16.33
C ILE A 148 14.57 7.83 -17.07
N THR A 149 14.64 6.98 -18.10
CA THR A 149 13.45 6.57 -18.86
C THR A 149 12.76 5.32 -18.32
N GLN A 150 13.49 4.40 -17.69
CA GLN A 150 12.98 3.08 -17.29
C GLN A 150 12.65 2.95 -15.79
N LEU A 151 13.26 3.73 -14.90
CA LEU A 151 12.91 3.70 -13.48
C LEU A 151 11.47 4.20 -13.27
N PRO A 152 10.67 3.59 -12.36
CA PRO A 152 9.35 4.10 -11.99
C PRO A 152 9.41 5.54 -11.47
N LEU A 153 8.27 6.23 -11.45
CA LEU A 153 8.19 7.52 -10.76
C LEU A 153 8.14 7.29 -9.25
N LEU A 154 8.75 8.18 -8.48
CA LEU A 154 8.68 8.15 -7.02
C LEU A 154 7.27 8.48 -6.56
N SER A 155 6.53 7.48 -6.08
CA SER A 155 5.17 7.69 -5.57
C SER A 155 5.15 8.49 -4.27
N PRO A 156 4.16 9.39 -4.06
CA PRO A 156 3.95 9.99 -2.75
C PRO A 156 3.51 8.94 -1.72
N ARG A 157 3.65 9.25 -0.44
CA ARG A 157 3.21 8.40 0.68
C ARG A 157 2.06 9.08 1.43
N LEU A 158 1.02 8.30 1.72
CA LEU A 158 -0.18 8.73 2.41
C LEU A 158 -0.02 8.54 3.92
N TYR A 159 -0.40 9.54 4.71
CA TYR A 159 -0.47 9.50 6.17
C TYR A 159 -1.80 10.07 6.64
N SER A 160 -2.51 9.40 7.54
CA SER A 160 -3.69 10.01 8.19
C SER A 160 -3.27 11.17 9.07
N ILE A 161 -4.02 12.27 8.98
CA ILE A 161 -3.77 13.47 9.76
C ILE A 161 -4.17 13.21 11.23
N SER A 162 -3.32 13.64 12.16
CA SER A 162 -3.46 13.36 13.60
C SER A 162 -3.58 14.62 14.47
N SER A 163 -4.06 15.71 13.86
CA SER A 163 -4.43 16.99 14.49
C SER A 163 -5.85 17.38 14.12
N SER A 164 -6.53 18.13 14.98
CA SER A 164 -7.74 18.88 14.59
C SER A 164 -7.34 20.29 14.12
N PRO A 165 -7.90 20.81 13.01
CA PRO A 165 -7.63 22.18 12.57
C PRO A 165 -8.21 23.21 13.56
N ASP A 166 -9.26 22.89 14.32
CA ASP A 166 -9.81 23.77 15.34
C ASP A 166 -8.85 24.01 16.52
N LEU A 167 -8.00 23.01 16.81
CA LEU A 167 -7.04 23.06 17.92
C LEU A 167 -5.65 23.52 17.44
N TYR A 168 -5.31 23.27 16.17
CA TYR A 168 -4.07 23.73 15.54
C TYR A 168 -4.33 24.32 14.12
N PRO A 169 -4.84 25.56 14.01
CA PRO A 169 -5.29 26.12 12.73
C PRO A 169 -4.23 26.25 11.62
N SER A 170 -2.96 26.30 11.99
CA SER A 170 -1.83 26.44 11.06
C SER A 170 -0.95 25.21 10.97
N GLU A 171 -1.31 24.10 11.64
CA GLU A 171 -0.48 22.90 11.73
C GLU A 171 -1.18 21.62 11.26
N ILE A 172 -0.38 20.77 10.62
CA ILE A 172 -0.75 19.40 10.27
C ILE A 172 0.19 18.46 11.01
N HIS A 173 -0.40 17.59 11.85
CA HIS A 173 0.29 16.51 12.55
C HIS A 173 0.08 15.19 11.80
N ILE A 174 1.06 14.30 11.89
CA ILE A 174 1.01 12.93 11.35
C ILE A 174 1.66 11.99 12.35
N THR A 175 1.20 10.74 12.41
CA THR A 175 1.83 9.69 13.23
C THR A 175 2.56 8.71 12.32
N VAL A 176 3.89 8.63 12.43
CA VAL A 176 4.74 7.88 11.50
C VAL A 176 5.50 6.78 12.24
N THR A 177 5.39 5.54 11.77
CA THR A 177 6.33 4.48 12.14
C THR A 177 7.53 4.53 11.21
N LEU A 178 8.74 4.51 11.77
CA LEU A 178 9.96 4.32 10.99
C LEU A 178 9.94 2.92 10.37
N SER A 179 9.82 2.85 9.05
CA SER A 179 9.85 1.58 8.32
C SER A 179 11.30 1.17 8.10
N THR A 180 11.69 0.06 8.72
CA THR A 180 13.02 -0.56 8.58
C THR A 180 12.85 -2.07 8.44
N PHE A 181 13.59 -2.66 7.52
CA PHE A 181 13.69 -4.12 7.36
C PHE A 181 15.11 -4.50 6.97
N TYR A 182 15.51 -5.74 7.25
CA TYR A 182 16.77 -6.28 6.74
C TYR A 182 16.49 -7.29 5.63
N THR A 183 17.46 -7.43 4.74
CA THR A 183 17.48 -8.46 3.70
C THR A 183 17.38 -9.88 4.29
N LYS A 184 17.14 -10.87 3.41
CA LYS A 184 16.91 -12.28 3.72
C LYS A 184 15.77 -12.52 4.73
N GLY A 185 14.76 -11.64 4.71
CA GLY A 185 13.61 -11.70 5.62
C GLY A 185 13.98 -11.42 7.07
N ASN A 186 14.69 -10.31 7.31
CA ASN A 186 15.24 -9.90 8.62
C ASN A 186 16.38 -10.77 9.17
N LEU A 187 17.10 -11.51 8.32
CA LEU A 187 18.25 -12.36 8.70
C LEU A 187 19.58 -11.96 8.04
N GLY A 188 19.56 -11.01 7.10
CA GLY A 188 20.74 -10.45 6.46
C GLY A 188 21.28 -9.21 7.18
N GLU A 189 22.54 -8.88 6.93
CA GLU A 189 23.23 -7.74 7.55
C GLU A 189 22.84 -6.40 6.90
N ILE A 190 22.36 -6.41 5.65
CA ILE A 190 21.97 -5.20 4.92
C ILE A 190 20.59 -4.73 5.41
N GLN A 191 20.57 -3.54 6.03
CA GLN A 191 19.38 -2.81 6.45
C GLN A 191 18.88 -1.90 5.33
N HIS A 192 17.57 -1.91 5.08
CA HIS A 192 16.87 -0.93 4.25
C HIS A 192 15.83 -0.16 5.06
N ASN A 193 15.72 1.14 4.77
CA ASN A 193 14.72 2.02 5.38
C ASN A 193 13.69 2.46 4.33
N GLY A 194 12.44 2.63 4.75
CA GLY A 194 11.36 3.12 3.90
C GLY A 194 11.53 4.59 3.59
N VAL A 195 11.66 4.91 2.30
CA VAL A 195 12.04 6.24 1.76
C VAL A 195 11.39 7.41 2.50
N CYS A 196 10.06 7.45 2.61
CA CYS A 196 9.38 8.59 3.22
C CYS A 196 9.55 8.64 4.75
N SER A 197 9.56 7.49 5.44
CA SER A 197 9.67 7.48 6.90
C SER A 197 11.08 7.84 7.39
N SER A 198 12.14 7.44 6.69
CA SER A 198 13.49 7.91 7.00
C SER A 198 13.72 9.34 6.53
N TRP A 199 13.18 9.74 5.38
CA TRP A 199 13.25 11.13 4.94
C TRP A 199 12.61 12.08 5.97
N LEU A 200 11.44 11.75 6.51
CA LEU A 200 10.79 12.51 7.58
C LEU A 200 11.55 12.52 8.91
N GLN A 201 12.50 11.59 9.11
CA GLN A 201 13.40 11.56 10.27
C GLN A 201 14.65 12.43 10.05
N ASP A 202 15.10 12.56 8.80
CA ASP A 202 16.35 13.24 8.42
C ASP A 202 16.15 14.75 8.11
N ILE A 203 14.92 15.22 7.87
CA ILE A 203 14.63 16.63 7.53
C ILE A 203 14.75 17.59 8.72
N SER A 204 15.13 18.84 8.41
CA SER A 204 15.19 19.96 9.35
C SER A 204 13.84 20.70 9.44
N THR A 205 13.67 21.55 10.47
CA THR A 205 12.43 22.32 10.70
C THR A 205 12.07 23.27 9.55
N ASP A 206 13.08 23.73 8.80
CA ASP A 206 12.93 24.72 7.75
C ASP A 206 12.82 24.09 6.35
N ASP A 207 12.85 22.75 6.26
CA ASP A 207 12.76 22.04 4.98
C ASP A 207 11.35 22.10 4.38
N VAL A 208 11.28 22.43 3.09
CA VAL A 208 10.02 22.43 2.35
C VAL A 208 9.58 21.00 2.06
N ILE A 209 8.41 20.63 2.62
CA ILE A 209 7.74 19.35 2.40
C ILE A 209 6.65 19.56 1.33
N PRO A 210 6.81 19.06 0.09
CA PRO A 210 5.74 19.12 -0.90
C PRO A 210 4.65 18.13 -0.49
N ALA A 211 3.41 18.61 -0.38
CA ALA A 211 2.28 17.86 0.14
C ALA A 211 0.97 18.20 -0.58
N CYS A 212 -0.04 17.36 -0.41
CA CYS A 212 -1.42 17.59 -0.86
C CYS A 212 -2.41 16.93 0.10
N ILE A 213 -3.53 17.59 0.42
CA ILE A 213 -4.62 16.98 1.18
C ILE A 213 -5.42 16.04 0.27
N VAL A 214 -5.70 14.85 0.78
CA VAL A 214 -6.55 13.83 0.17
C VAL A 214 -7.75 13.66 1.10
N SER A 215 -8.87 14.26 0.72
CA SER A 215 -10.08 14.18 1.54
C SER A 215 -10.62 12.76 1.60
N ASN A 216 -11.07 12.36 2.79
CA ASN A 216 -11.59 11.02 3.09
C ASN A 216 -12.97 11.11 3.76
N PRO A 217 -14.02 11.54 3.04
CA PRO A 217 -15.36 11.73 3.61
C PRO A 217 -15.97 10.47 4.20
N SER A 218 -15.55 9.29 3.73
CA SER A 218 -15.91 7.98 4.29
C SER A 218 -15.29 7.70 5.68
N PHE A 219 -14.41 8.56 6.19
CA PHE A 219 -13.77 8.42 7.49
C PHE A 219 -13.80 9.72 8.31
N HIS A 220 -14.76 10.61 8.04
CA HIS A 220 -15.03 11.79 8.87
C HIS A 220 -15.86 11.45 10.11
N ILE A 221 -15.83 12.33 11.10
CA ILE A 221 -16.71 12.30 12.26
C ILE A 221 -18.18 12.44 11.79
N PRO A 222 -19.16 11.76 12.40
CA PRO A 222 -20.57 11.92 12.07
C PRO A 222 -21.05 13.37 12.26
N LYS A 223 -21.97 13.83 11.42
CA LYS A 223 -22.57 15.18 11.51
C LYS A 223 -23.55 15.35 12.67
N ASP A 224 -24.00 14.25 13.27
CA ASP A 224 -24.83 14.23 14.46
C ASP A 224 -23.93 13.88 15.64
N ASP A 225 -23.59 14.88 16.46
CA ASP A 225 -22.69 14.69 17.59
C ASP A 225 -23.21 13.71 18.64
N SER A 226 -24.50 13.39 18.62
CA SER A 226 -25.16 12.52 19.61
C SER A 226 -25.04 11.02 19.35
N VAL A 227 -24.61 10.61 18.16
CA VAL A 227 -24.39 9.19 17.88
C VAL A 227 -23.09 8.70 18.54
N PRO A 228 -23.11 7.55 19.25
CA PRO A 228 -21.90 6.99 19.84
C PRO A 228 -20.97 6.41 18.76
N MET A 229 -19.67 6.41 19.05
CA MET A 229 -18.63 5.90 18.16
C MET A 229 -17.72 4.90 18.86
N ILE A 230 -17.45 3.77 18.20
CA ILE A 230 -16.38 2.84 18.59
C ILE A 230 -15.21 3.04 17.63
N LEU A 231 -14.05 3.42 18.16
CA LEU A 231 -12.82 3.69 17.43
C LEU A 231 -11.84 2.52 17.66
N VAL A 232 -11.55 1.71 16.64
CA VAL A 232 -10.72 0.50 16.74
C VAL A 232 -9.40 0.71 16.01
N ALA A 233 -8.28 0.72 16.74
CA ALA A 233 -6.95 1.03 16.20
C ALA A 233 -5.86 0.06 16.64
N THR A 234 -4.83 -0.13 15.82
CA THR A 234 -3.56 -0.72 16.25
C THR A 234 -2.35 0.07 15.77
N GLY A 235 -1.37 0.27 16.64
CA GLY A 235 -0.16 1.05 16.35
C GLY A 235 -0.47 2.45 15.80
N THR A 236 0.11 2.79 14.65
CA THR A 236 -0.18 4.07 13.95
C THR A 236 -1.62 4.23 13.49
N GLY A 237 -2.46 3.18 13.51
CA GLY A 237 -3.91 3.28 13.26
C GLY A 237 -4.65 4.23 14.21
N ILE A 238 -4.03 4.64 15.33
CA ILE A 238 -4.57 5.68 16.22
C ILE A 238 -4.52 7.10 15.61
N ALA A 239 -3.71 7.33 14.56
CA ALA A 239 -3.49 8.64 13.95
C ALA A 239 -4.77 9.44 13.66
N PRO A 240 -5.75 8.95 12.87
CA PRO A 240 -6.98 9.70 12.61
C PRO A 240 -7.80 9.92 13.89
N PHE A 241 -7.78 8.98 14.84
CA PHE A 241 -8.54 9.13 16.09
C PHE A 241 -7.99 10.24 16.97
N ARG A 242 -6.69 10.55 16.88
CA ARG A 242 -6.14 11.76 17.51
C ARG A 242 -6.79 13.04 16.97
N SER A 243 -7.02 13.13 15.65
CA SER A 243 -7.79 14.26 15.10
C SER A 243 -9.24 14.27 15.62
N PHE A 244 -9.85 13.10 15.82
CA PHE A 244 -11.23 12.99 16.30
C PHE A 244 -11.42 13.50 17.73
N TRP A 245 -10.59 13.02 18.67
CA TRP A 245 -10.73 13.48 20.05
C TRP A 245 -10.33 14.96 20.20
N GLN A 246 -9.33 15.44 19.45
CA GLN A 246 -8.97 16.87 19.47
C GLN A 246 -10.05 17.79 18.85
N HIS A 247 -10.83 17.29 17.89
CA HIS A 247 -11.97 18.06 17.36
C HIS A 247 -13.09 18.14 18.39
N ARG A 248 -13.47 16.99 18.98
CA ARG A 248 -14.47 16.94 20.05
C ARG A 248 -14.08 17.74 21.31
N GLU A 249 -12.79 17.78 21.66
CA GLU A 249 -12.26 18.63 22.72
C GLU A 249 -12.44 20.13 22.42
N ALA A 250 -12.20 20.53 21.18
CA ALA A 250 -12.46 21.90 20.73
C ALA A 250 -13.97 22.23 20.74
N ASP A 251 -14.83 21.30 20.33
CA ASP A 251 -16.29 21.52 20.31
C ASP A 251 -16.91 21.58 21.70
N LEU A 252 -16.44 20.75 22.64
CA LEU A 252 -16.78 20.85 24.06
C LEU A 252 -16.34 22.20 24.63
N THR A 253 -15.11 22.62 24.37
CA THR A 253 -14.58 23.93 24.84
C THR A 253 -15.38 25.11 24.28
N LYS A 254 -15.77 25.06 23.00
CA LYS A 254 -16.63 26.07 22.35
C LYS A 254 -18.01 26.14 23.02
N TYR A 255 -18.58 25.00 23.41
CA TYR A 255 -19.88 24.95 24.08
C TYR A 255 -19.82 25.47 25.52
N ASP A 256 -18.83 25.05 26.31
CA ASP A 256 -18.66 25.53 27.69
C ASP A 256 -18.38 27.05 27.75
N SER A 257 -17.77 27.59 26.69
CA SER A 257 -17.52 29.04 26.52
C SER A 257 -18.68 29.81 25.90
N ALA A 258 -19.78 29.15 25.52
CA ALA A 258 -20.92 29.82 24.89
C ALA A 258 -21.68 30.71 25.90
N PRO A 259 -22.18 31.90 25.49
CA PRO A 259 -22.92 32.79 26.39
C PRO A 259 -24.16 32.10 26.97
N GLU A 260 -24.53 32.45 28.20
CA GLU A 260 -25.64 31.84 28.93
C GLU A 260 -26.97 31.95 28.18
N VAL A 261 -27.32 30.89 27.44
CA VAL A 261 -28.66 30.67 26.91
C VAL A 261 -29.59 30.36 28.09
N PRO A 262 -30.79 30.96 28.17
CA PRO A 262 -31.75 30.65 29.22
C PRO A 262 -31.96 29.15 29.37
N GLU A 263 -32.07 28.68 30.61
CA GLU A 263 -32.07 27.25 30.96
C GLU A 263 -33.21 26.44 30.29
N SER A 264 -34.27 27.12 29.84
CA SER A 264 -35.35 26.56 29.02
C SER A 264 -34.99 26.27 27.56
N ASP A 265 -34.06 27.02 26.97
CA ASP A 265 -33.58 26.88 25.58
C ASP A 265 -32.20 26.19 25.50
N ARG A 266 -31.55 25.98 26.65
CA ARG A 266 -30.25 25.33 26.78
C ARG A 266 -30.36 23.82 26.50
N ARG A 267 -30.42 23.45 25.21
CA ARG A 267 -30.16 22.08 24.77
C ARG A 267 -28.75 21.69 25.24
N VAL A 268 -28.67 20.84 26.25
CA VAL A 268 -27.42 20.13 26.57
C VAL A 268 -27.00 19.39 25.29
N PRO A 269 -25.82 19.68 24.71
CA PRO A 269 -25.32 18.93 23.57
C PRO A 269 -25.00 17.54 24.09
N THR A 270 -25.91 16.62 23.81
CA THR A 270 -25.70 15.21 24.10
C THR A 270 -24.63 14.72 23.13
N PHE A 271 -23.35 14.82 23.51
CA PHE A 271 -22.29 14.17 22.76
C PHE A 271 -22.37 12.65 22.98
N GLY A 272 -22.46 11.89 21.90
CA GLY A 272 -22.53 10.43 21.93
C GLY A 272 -21.19 9.82 22.31
N ASP A 273 -21.20 8.76 23.12
CA ASP A 273 -20.00 8.18 23.73
C ASP A 273 -18.90 7.89 22.70
N MET A 274 -17.67 8.31 22.98
CA MET A 274 -16.49 7.94 22.19
C MET A 274 -15.73 6.84 22.94
N THR A 275 -15.72 5.62 22.40
CA THR A 275 -14.98 4.49 23.00
C THR A 275 -13.81 4.08 22.11
N LEU A 276 -12.59 4.23 22.63
CA LEU A 276 -11.36 3.80 21.96
C LEU A 276 -10.99 2.36 22.36
N VAL A 277 -10.82 1.49 21.38
CA VAL A 277 -10.26 0.14 21.51
C VAL A 277 -8.91 0.11 20.79
N TYR A 278 -7.81 0.13 21.54
CA TYR A 278 -6.46 0.29 20.99
C TYR A 278 -5.53 -0.87 21.33
N GLY A 279 -4.74 -1.31 20.35
CA GLY A 279 -3.76 -2.39 20.52
C GLY A 279 -2.33 -2.01 20.11
N CYS A 280 -1.35 -2.34 20.96
CA CYS A 280 0.07 -2.26 20.63
C CYS A 280 0.84 -3.50 21.12
N ARG A 281 2.18 -3.44 21.23
CA ARG A 281 3.01 -4.58 21.66
C ARG A 281 3.26 -4.56 23.16
N LYS A 282 3.86 -3.49 23.69
CA LYS A 282 4.07 -3.25 25.12
C LYS A 282 3.61 -1.86 25.53
N ALA A 283 3.03 -1.74 26.73
CA ALA A 283 2.51 -0.46 27.24
C ALA A 283 3.60 0.61 27.41
N THR A 284 4.81 0.20 27.80
CA THR A 284 5.94 1.10 28.09
C THR A 284 6.75 1.52 26.87
N VAL A 285 6.46 0.97 25.68
CA VAL A 285 7.29 1.14 24.47
C VAL A 285 6.47 1.61 23.26
N ASP A 286 5.28 1.05 23.04
CA ASP A 286 4.53 1.19 21.79
C ASP A 286 3.17 1.89 21.99
N GLU A 287 2.97 2.62 23.09
CA GLU A 287 1.76 3.38 23.42
C GLU A 287 1.96 4.89 23.13
N PRO A 288 1.66 5.38 21.92
CA PRO A 288 1.69 6.81 21.62
C PRO A 288 0.53 7.54 22.32
N TYR A 289 0.70 8.84 22.55
CA TYR A 289 -0.36 9.74 23.05
C TYR A 289 -0.97 9.36 24.41
N ARG A 290 -0.27 8.58 25.24
CA ARG A 290 -0.74 8.18 26.57
C ARG A 290 -1.15 9.36 27.46
N SER A 291 -0.42 10.46 27.42
CA SER A 291 -0.78 11.72 28.08
C SER A 291 -2.10 12.29 27.54
N ASP A 292 -2.17 12.49 26.23
CA ASP A 292 -3.30 13.09 25.53
C ASP A 292 -4.60 12.29 25.78
N LEU A 293 -4.49 10.95 25.85
CA LEU A 293 -5.60 10.04 26.14
C LEU A 293 -6.08 10.10 27.59
N ILE A 294 -5.19 10.36 28.55
CA ILE A 294 -5.57 10.57 29.95
C ILE A 294 -6.34 11.89 30.07
N THR A 295 -5.80 12.99 29.53
CA THR A 295 -6.45 14.30 29.52
C THR A 295 -7.79 14.28 28.79
N ALA A 296 -7.86 13.67 27.59
CA ALA A 296 -9.12 13.53 26.85
C ALA A 296 -10.18 12.71 27.60
N LYS A 297 -9.78 11.78 28.48
CA LYS A 297 -10.71 11.04 29.34
C LYS A 297 -11.15 11.84 30.56
N GLU A 298 -10.24 12.61 31.16
CA GLU A 298 -10.54 13.52 32.28
C GLU A 298 -11.47 14.66 31.85
N HIS A 299 -11.31 15.19 30.63
CA HIS A 299 -12.19 16.17 29.99
C HIS A 299 -13.49 15.56 29.41
N GLY A 300 -13.75 14.26 29.58
CA GLY A 300 -14.98 13.59 29.11
C GLY A 300 -15.09 13.40 27.59
N VAL A 301 -14.10 13.85 26.81
CA VAL A 301 -14.01 13.72 25.34
C VAL A 301 -14.03 12.25 24.91
N ILE A 302 -13.27 11.40 25.61
CA ILE A 302 -13.23 9.94 25.44
C ILE A 302 -13.90 9.28 26.64
N THR A 303 -15.09 8.75 26.43
CA THR A 303 -15.91 8.09 27.46
C THR A 303 -15.26 6.81 28.00
N SER A 304 -14.58 6.05 27.14
CA SER A 304 -13.92 4.80 27.55
C SER A 304 -12.71 4.45 26.67
N THR A 305 -11.71 3.85 27.30
CA THR A 305 -10.43 3.44 26.70
C THR A 305 -10.13 1.99 27.05
N MET A 306 -10.10 1.11 26.05
CA MET A 306 -9.81 -0.31 26.21
C MET A 306 -8.50 -0.67 25.51
N MET A 307 -7.43 -0.83 26.29
CA MET A 307 -6.08 -1.07 25.78
C MET A 307 -5.75 -2.56 25.76
N THR A 308 -5.00 -3.02 24.75
CA THR A 308 -4.50 -4.40 24.66
C THR A 308 -3.05 -4.46 24.19
N PHE A 309 -2.31 -5.44 24.70
CA PHE A 309 -0.87 -5.55 24.53
C PHE A 309 -0.50 -6.96 24.06
N SER A 310 0.06 -7.07 22.86
CA SER A 310 0.33 -8.36 22.21
C SER A 310 1.63 -9.04 22.65
N ARG A 311 2.52 -8.35 23.39
CA ARG A 311 3.85 -8.83 23.79
C ARG A 311 4.24 -8.44 25.23
N GLU A 312 3.25 -8.23 26.09
CA GLU A 312 3.46 -7.89 27.51
C GLU A 312 3.78 -9.15 28.32
N GLU A 313 4.90 -9.15 29.06
CA GLU A 313 5.42 -10.35 29.75
C GLU A 313 4.53 -10.80 30.93
N SER A 314 3.71 -9.89 31.46
CA SER A 314 2.69 -10.20 32.48
C SER A 314 1.46 -10.93 31.93
N GLN A 315 1.29 -11.02 30.60
CA GLN A 315 0.14 -11.69 29.98
C GLN A 315 0.45 -13.14 29.59
N GLN A 316 -0.35 -14.07 30.10
CA GLN A 316 -0.25 -15.50 29.78
C GLN A 316 -0.59 -15.83 28.30
N ARG A 317 -1.26 -14.91 27.58
CA ARG A 317 -1.67 -15.08 26.19
C ARG A 317 -1.64 -13.73 25.47
N GLN A 318 -1.19 -13.72 24.22
CA GLN A 318 -1.28 -12.56 23.33
C GLN A 318 -2.75 -12.15 23.14
N ARG A 319 -3.06 -10.86 23.37
CA ARG A 319 -4.39 -10.29 23.14
C ARG A 319 -4.37 -9.20 22.07
N TYR A 320 -5.39 -9.19 21.24
CA TYR A 320 -5.58 -8.27 20.12
C TYR A 320 -6.92 -7.53 20.25
N VAL A 321 -7.13 -6.48 19.44
CA VAL A 321 -8.33 -5.62 19.55
C VAL A 321 -9.63 -6.39 19.33
N GLN A 322 -9.62 -7.40 18.46
CA GLN A 322 -10.76 -8.29 18.25
C GLN A 322 -11.07 -9.19 19.46
N ASP A 323 -10.10 -9.47 20.34
CA ASP A 323 -10.38 -10.16 21.60
C ASP A 323 -11.14 -9.22 22.55
N VAL A 324 -10.69 -7.97 22.67
CA VAL A 324 -11.36 -6.93 23.49
C VAL A 324 -12.81 -6.70 23.07
N LEU A 325 -13.09 -6.70 21.76
CA LEU A 325 -14.46 -6.60 21.24
C LEU A 325 -15.31 -7.83 21.59
N ARG A 326 -14.73 -9.04 21.57
CA ARG A 326 -15.41 -10.28 22.00
C ARG A 326 -15.68 -10.34 23.50
N ASP A 327 -14.87 -9.66 24.31
CA ASP A 327 -15.09 -9.53 25.75
C ASP A 327 -16.18 -8.48 26.09
N HIS A 328 -16.47 -7.54 25.17
CA HIS A 328 -17.48 -6.48 25.34
C HIS A 328 -18.57 -6.50 24.24
N PRO A 329 -19.23 -7.64 23.96
CA PRO A 329 -20.11 -7.78 22.82
C PRO A 329 -21.38 -6.92 22.94
N TRP A 330 -21.84 -6.65 24.17
CA TRP A 330 -22.98 -5.77 24.41
C TRP A 330 -22.70 -4.31 24.04
N LEU A 331 -21.48 -3.81 24.27
CA LEU A 331 -21.08 -2.46 23.85
C LEU A 331 -21.21 -2.34 22.32
N VAL A 332 -20.62 -3.29 21.59
CA VAL A 332 -20.66 -3.33 20.13
C VAL A 332 -22.10 -3.41 19.62
N TYR A 333 -22.89 -4.37 20.12
CA TYR A 333 -24.27 -4.57 19.70
C TYR A 333 -25.19 -3.37 20.02
N SER A 334 -25.09 -2.80 21.23
CA SER A 334 -25.94 -1.67 21.65
C SER A 334 -25.60 -0.38 20.90
N THR A 335 -24.31 -0.09 20.67
CA THR A 335 -23.87 1.02 19.81
C THR A 335 -24.47 0.87 18.40
N ILE A 336 -24.22 -0.26 17.74
CA ILE A 336 -24.60 -0.47 16.34
C ILE A 336 -26.13 -0.54 16.14
N CYS A 337 -26.81 -1.37 16.92
CA CYS A 337 -28.22 -1.73 16.66
C CYS A 337 -29.25 -0.98 17.49
N ARG A 338 -28.87 -0.38 18.64
CA ARG A 338 -29.82 0.36 19.50
C ARG A 338 -29.63 1.87 19.47
N ARG A 339 -28.39 2.36 19.30
CA ARG A 339 -28.04 3.79 19.32
C ARG A 339 -27.67 4.35 17.93
N ASN A 340 -27.84 3.55 16.88
CA ASN A 340 -27.47 3.88 15.49
C ASN A 340 -26.02 4.39 15.33
N GLY A 341 -25.13 3.97 16.23
CA GLY A 341 -23.76 4.45 16.33
C GLY A 341 -22.84 3.95 15.21
N HIS A 342 -21.65 4.55 15.18
CA HIS A 342 -20.66 4.32 14.14
C HIS A 342 -19.50 3.45 14.65
N VAL A 343 -18.89 2.69 13.75
CA VAL A 343 -17.68 1.91 14.01
C VAL A 343 -16.59 2.33 13.05
N PHE A 344 -15.47 2.82 13.57
CA PHE A 344 -14.30 3.19 12.78
C PHE A 344 -13.17 2.20 13.05
N VAL A 345 -12.52 1.72 12.00
CA VAL A 345 -11.41 0.76 12.07
C VAL A 345 -10.21 1.30 11.30
N SER A 346 -9.05 1.43 11.93
CA SER A 346 -7.82 1.91 11.26
C SER A 346 -6.56 1.15 11.67
N GLY A 347 -5.74 0.80 10.68
CA GLY A 347 -4.51 0.01 10.86
C GLY A 347 -4.30 -1.00 9.72
N ASP A 348 -3.67 -2.14 10.02
CA ASP A 348 -3.34 -3.19 9.05
C ASP A 348 -4.58 -3.91 8.48
N VAL A 349 -4.52 -4.29 7.20
CA VAL A 349 -5.63 -5.00 6.50
C VAL A 349 -6.04 -6.30 7.17
N THR A 350 -5.11 -7.01 7.80
CA THR A 350 -5.35 -8.25 8.53
C THR A 350 -6.15 -7.97 9.80
N MET A 351 -5.77 -6.94 10.55
CA MET A 351 -6.47 -6.51 11.76
C MET A 351 -7.91 -6.09 11.44
N ALA A 352 -8.12 -5.27 10.41
CA ALA A 352 -9.46 -4.83 10.04
C ALA A 352 -10.36 -6.00 9.56
N THR A 353 -9.78 -7.00 8.90
CA THR A 353 -10.51 -8.22 8.51
C THR A 353 -10.99 -8.99 9.76
N GLU A 354 -10.13 -9.18 10.75
CA GLU A 354 -10.46 -9.86 12.02
C GLU A 354 -11.48 -9.09 12.87
N VAL A 355 -11.38 -7.75 12.89
CA VAL A 355 -12.37 -6.87 13.54
C VAL A 355 -13.72 -7.00 12.87
N ARG A 356 -13.79 -6.96 11.53
CA ARG A 356 -15.05 -7.13 10.79
C ARG A 356 -15.71 -8.49 11.08
N ILE A 357 -14.95 -9.58 10.99
CA ILE A 357 -15.46 -10.94 11.30
C ILE A 357 -15.99 -11.01 12.74
N THR A 358 -15.31 -10.34 13.67
CA THR A 358 -15.73 -10.27 15.07
C THR A 358 -17.02 -9.47 15.27
N VAL A 359 -17.16 -8.32 14.61
CA VAL A 359 -18.42 -7.54 14.63
C VAL A 359 -19.57 -8.35 14.03
N GLU A 360 -19.37 -9.02 12.89
CA GLU A 360 -20.37 -9.90 12.27
C GLU A 360 -20.82 -11.02 13.22
N ALA A 361 -19.87 -11.67 13.92
CA ALA A 361 -20.19 -12.72 14.89
C ALA A 361 -20.99 -12.19 16.09
N ILE A 362 -20.64 -11.00 16.61
CA ILE A 362 -21.38 -10.35 17.70
C ILE A 362 -22.81 -9.99 17.26
N LEU A 363 -22.98 -9.43 16.05
CA LEU A 363 -24.29 -9.08 15.49
C LEU A 363 -25.16 -10.33 15.27
N SER A 364 -24.58 -11.42 14.77
CA SER A 364 -25.29 -12.70 14.63
C SER A 364 -25.79 -13.22 15.99
N GLN A 365 -24.91 -13.27 17.00
CA GLN A 365 -25.24 -13.81 18.33
C GLN A 365 -26.25 -12.93 19.10
N TYR A 366 -26.02 -11.61 19.17
CA TYR A 366 -26.82 -10.71 20.00
C TYR A 366 -28.06 -10.16 19.28
N GLY A 367 -27.98 -10.01 17.96
CA GLY A 367 -29.12 -9.64 17.10
C GLY A 367 -30.03 -10.81 16.71
N ARG A 368 -29.66 -12.05 17.09
CA ARG A 368 -30.39 -13.29 16.75
C ARG A 368 -30.65 -13.45 15.25
N MET A 369 -29.67 -13.06 14.44
CA MET A 369 -29.72 -13.12 12.97
C MET A 369 -28.71 -14.14 12.43
N SER A 370 -28.90 -14.64 11.21
CA SER A 370 -27.91 -15.57 10.63
C SER A 370 -26.57 -14.85 10.38
N MET A 371 -25.48 -15.61 10.25
CA MET A 371 -24.17 -15.03 9.92
C MET A 371 -24.19 -14.29 8.57
N VAL A 372 -25.01 -14.76 7.62
CA VAL A 372 -25.21 -14.11 6.31
C VAL A 372 -25.97 -12.79 6.46
N ASP A 373 -26.99 -12.75 7.33
CA ASP A 373 -27.73 -11.51 7.62
C ASP A 373 -26.85 -10.48 8.35
N ALA A 374 -25.98 -10.94 9.26
CA ALA A 374 -25.00 -10.09 9.94
C ALA A 374 -23.98 -9.51 8.97
N GLN A 375 -23.47 -10.30 8.02
CA GLN A 375 -22.63 -9.83 6.92
C GLN A 375 -23.35 -8.78 6.05
N ASN A 376 -24.59 -9.06 5.65
CA ASN A 376 -25.41 -8.11 4.90
C ASN A 376 -25.78 -6.85 5.71
N TYR A 377 -25.83 -6.94 7.05
CA TYR A 377 -26.01 -5.79 7.92
C TYR A 377 -24.76 -4.91 7.95
N VAL A 378 -23.56 -5.49 8.11
CA VAL A 378 -22.29 -4.72 8.07
C VAL A 378 -22.05 -4.11 6.69
N THR A 379 -22.38 -4.80 5.59
CA THR A 379 -22.33 -4.22 4.24
C THR A 379 -23.24 -2.99 4.12
N ARG A 380 -24.49 -3.08 4.58
CA ARG A 380 -25.39 -1.92 4.64
C ARG A 380 -24.87 -0.81 5.53
N MET A 381 -24.22 -1.11 6.66
CA MET A 381 -23.56 -0.06 7.46
C MET A 381 -22.43 0.66 6.71
N LYS A 382 -21.72 0.00 5.78
CA LYS A 382 -20.72 0.68 4.94
C LYS A 382 -21.41 1.60 3.92
N GLU A 383 -22.51 1.16 3.33
CA GLU A 383 -23.35 1.95 2.41
C GLU A 383 -23.98 3.17 3.12
N ASP A 384 -24.52 2.97 4.34
CA ASP A 384 -25.07 3.99 5.24
C ASP A 384 -24.01 4.97 5.79
N CYS A 385 -22.72 4.77 5.52
CA CYS A 385 -21.61 5.51 6.13
C CYS A 385 -21.63 5.46 7.69
N ARG A 386 -21.84 4.27 8.27
CA ARG A 386 -21.76 3.96 9.71
C ARG A 386 -20.70 2.94 10.08
N TYR A 387 -20.11 2.23 9.12
CA TYR A 387 -18.94 1.38 9.32
C TYR A 387 -17.80 1.84 8.42
N HIS A 388 -16.71 2.30 9.02
CA HIS A 388 -15.64 3.05 8.37
C HIS A 388 -14.31 2.30 8.47
N GLU A 389 -13.56 2.23 7.37
CA GLU A 389 -12.28 1.52 7.29
C GLU A 389 -11.19 2.43 6.70
N ASN A 390 -10.10 2.65 7.43
CA ASN A 390 -8.92 3.40 6.99
C ASN A 390 -7.68 2.52 7.07
N ILE A 391 -7.38 1.82 5.97
CA ILE A 391 -6.52 0.63 5.97
C ILE A 391 -5.13 0.93 5.40
N PHE A 392 -4.10 0.70 6.21
CA PHE A 392 -2.70 0.94 5.88
C PHE A 392 -2.06 -0.30 5.24
N GLY A 393 -2.52 -0.69 4.05
CA GLY A 393 -1.89 -1.74 3.23
C GLY A 393 -1.51 -3.02 3.99
N LEU A 394 -0.27 -3.50 3.79
CA LEU A 394 0.38 -4.52 4.62
C LEU A 394 1.51 -3.81 5.39
N VAL A 395 1.33 -3.64 6.70
CA VAL A 395 2.29 -2.98 7.61
C VAL A 395 2.81 -3.95 8.66
N LEU A 396 2.01 -4.92 9.07
CA LEU A 396 2.40 -5.94 10.05
C LEU A 396 2.79 -7.25 9.36
N HIS A 397 3.84 -7.91 9.88
CA HIS A 397 4.26 -9.25 9.46
C HIS A 397 4.44 -9.44 7.94
N VAL A 398 4.84 -8.39 7.23
CA VAL A 398 4.85 -8.33 5.75
C VAL A 398 5.59 -9.52 5.12
N ALA A 399 6.76 -9.89 5.65
CA ALA A 399 7.53 -11.04 5.16
C ALA A 399 6.79 -12.37 5.38
N ASP A 400 6.19 -12.58 6.56
CA ASP A 400 5.48 -13.80 6.94
C ASP A 400 4.19 -13.95 6.12
N VAL A 401 3.40 -12.87 5.99
CA VAL A 401 2.15 -12.84 5.22
C VAL A 401 2.41 -13.04 3.73
N ILE A 402 3.50 -12.50 3.17
CA ILE A 402 3.88 -12.76 1.77
C ILE A 402 4.36 -14.21 1.59
N LYS A 403 5.17 -14.74 2.52
CA LYS A 403 5.59 -16.16 2.50
C LYS A 403 4.38 -17.10 2.58
N GLN A 404 3.46 -16.86 3.50
CA GLN A 404 2.23 -17.66 3.66
C GLN A 404 1.35 -17.58 2.41
N LYS A 405 1.02 -16.37 1.91
CA LYS A 405 0.24 -16.22 0.67
C LYS A 405 0.91 -16.87 -0.56
N ARG A 406 2.24 -16.99 -0.59
CA ARG A 406 2.96 -17.76 -1.61
C ARG A 406 2.88 -19.27 -1.39
N GLN A 407 2.99 -19.75 -0.15
CA GLN A 407 2.76 -21.16 0.18
C GLN A 407 1.32 -21.58 -0.16
N ASP A 408 0.32 -20.77 0.19
CA ASP A 408 -1.10 -21.00 -0.14
C ASP A 408 -1.36 -21.04 -1.65
N LYS A 409 -0.63 -20.21 -2.44
CA LYS A 409 -0.65 -20.27 -3.91
C LYS A 409 0.06 -21.51 -4.48
N LYS A 410 1.03 -22.07 -3.76
CA LYS A 410 1.72 -23.32 -4.13
C LYS A 410 0.96 -24.58 -3.68
N GLN A 411 -0.02 -24.46 -2.76
CA GLN A 411 -0.92 -25.55 -2.40
C GLN A 411 -2.03 -25.74 -3.45
N PRO A 412 -2.27 -26.97 -3.93
CA PRO A 412 -3.38 -27.24 -4.83
C PRO A 412 -4.71 -27.12 -4.10
N ARG A 413 -5.59 -26.22 -4.55
CA ARG A 413 -6.96 -26.12 -4.04
C ARG A 413 -7.77 -27.36 -4.43
N VAL A 414 -8.08 -28.22 -3.46
CA VAL A 414 -8.94 -29.39 -3.66
C VAL A 414 -10.41 -28.93 -3.75
N LEU A 415 -10.90 -28.76 -4.98
CA LEU A 415 -12.34 -28.65 -5.24
C LEU A 415 -12.97 -30.04 -5.20
N VAL A 416 -13.66 -30.36 -4.11
CA VAL A 416 -14.41 -31.62 -3.98
C VAL A 416 -15.76 -31.49 -4.71
N SER A 417 -15.78 -31.79 -6.01
CA SER A 417 -17.02 -32.10 -6.71
C SER A 417 -17.41 -33.55 -6.41
N ARG A 418 -18.57 -33.77 -5.78
CA ARG A 418 -19.20 -35.09 -5.79
C ARG A 418 -19.88 -35.27 -7.15
N ASP A 419 -19.51 -36.30 -7.89
CA ASP A 419 -20.45 -37.31 -8.41
C ASP A 419 -19.75 -38.39 -9.26
N ILE A 420 -20.52 -39.43 -9.60
CA ILE A 420 -20.09 -40.81 -9.87
C ILE A 420 -19.96 -41.09 -11.38
N ILE A 421 -19.00 -41.94 -11.80
CA ILE A 421 -19.15 -43.06 -12.79
C ILE A 421 -17.84 -43.85 -12.95
N LYS A 422 -17.95 -45.14 -13.31
CA LYS A 422 -16.88 -46.17 -13.35
C LYS A 422 -15.97 -46.11 -14.60
N PRO A 423 -14.73 -46.64 -14.56
CA PRO A 423 -13.81 -46.67 -15.70
C PRO A 423 -13.97 -47.89 -16.63
N ILE A 424 -13.55 -47.74 -17.89
CA ILE A 424 -13.29 -48.81 -18.88
C ILE A 424 -11.83 -48.66 -19.35
N PRO A 425 -11.02 -49.75 -19.47
CA PRO A 425 -9.60 -49.64 -19.80
C PRO A 425 -9.26 -49.95 -21.27
N LEU A 426 -8.44 -49.10 -21.88
CA LEU A 426 -7.61 -49.24 -23.10
C LEU A 426 -6.68 -47.98 -23.09
N GLY A 427 -5.42 -47.96 -23.52
CA GLY A 427 -4.51 -48.97 -24.04
C GLY A 427 -3.36 -48.27 -24.82
N ILE A 428 -2.13 -48.78 -24.70
CA ILE A 428 -0.98 -48.54 -25.61
C ILE A 428 -0.14 -47.23 -25.46
N ALA A 429 1.14 -47.49 -25.17
CA ALA A 429 2.44 -46.79 -25.39
C ALA A 429 2.57 -45.39 -26.07
N GLY A 430 3.56 -44.62 -25.58
CA GLY A 430 4.20 -43.51 -26.32
C GLY A 430 5.27 -42.77 -25.50
N LYS A 431 6.55 -42.76 -25.94
CA LYS A 431 7.68 -42.12 -25.24
C LYS A 431 7.66 -40.59 -25.34
N LYS A 432 8.07 -39.89 -24.26
CA LYS A 432 8.69 -38.55 -24.32
C LYS A 432 9.87 -38.47 -23.33
N ALA A 433 11.00 -37.94 -23.78
CA ALA A 433 12.15 -37.61 -22.94
C ALA A 433 11.90 -36.30 -22.16
N SER A 434 12.50 -36.15 -20.99
CA SER A 434 12.25 -35.03 -20.06
C SER A 434 13.40 -34.02 -19.99
N ILE A 435 13.05 -32.78 -19.68
CA ILE A 435 13.94 -31.62 -19.51
C ILE A 435 14.67 -31.73 -18.15
N SER A 436 15.49 -32.77 -18.00
CA SER A 436 16.18 -33.13 -16.75
C SER A 436 17.70 -33.30 -16.90
N GLU A 437 18.22 -33.25 -18.13
CA GLU A 437 19.65 -33.45 -18.42
C GLU A 437 20.46 -32.14 -18.48
N LEU A 438 19.81 -30.97 -18.55
CA LEU A 438 20.49 -29.67 -18.59
C LEU A 438 20.71 -29.01 -17.23
N ALA A 439 20.07 -29.50 -16.15
CA ALA A 439 20.05 -28.84 -14.84
C ALA A 439 21.02 -29.43 -13.79
N LYS A 440 21.98 -30.26 -14.20
CA LYS A 440 22.93 -30.92 -13.27
C LYS A 440 24.40 -30.77 -13.71
N LYS A 441 24.91 -29.53 -13.65
CA LYS A 441 26.35 -29.28 -13.81
C LYS A 441 26.93 -28.14 -12.95
N PHE A 442 26.32 -27.89 -11.79
CA PHE A 442 26.90 -27.10 -10.69
C PHE A 442 26.39 -27.62 -9.34
N ASP A 443 27.05 -28.64 -8.79
CA ASP A 443 27.52 -28.66 -7.39
C ASP A 443 28.41 -29.91 -7.17
N SER A 444 29.44 -29.81 -6.31
CA SER A 444 30.35 -30.94 -6.03
C SER A 444 31.13 -30.80 -4.72
N ASP A 445 30.63 -31.41 -3.64
CA ASP A 445 31.45 -32.15 -2.66
C ASP A 445 30.58 -33.22 -1.93
N PRO A 446 31.04 -34.44 -1.62
CA PRO A 446 30.16 -35.53 -1.17
C PRO A 446 30.37 -35.99 0.29
N ARG A 447 29.28 -36.43 0.94
CA ARG A 447 29.27 -37.48 1.97
C ARG A 447 27.89 -38.17 2.01
N ARG A 448 27.84 -39.44 2.44
CA ARG A 448 26.80 -40.48 2.16
C ARG A 448 26.42 -41.19 3.51
N PRO A 449 25.42 -42.12 3.64
CA PRO A 449 24.43 -42.65 2.68
C PRO A 449 22.97 -42.75 3.32
N PRO A 450 22.06 -43.78 3.17
CA PRO A 450 20.65 -43.50 2.83
C PRO A 450 19.52 -44.22 3.65
N SER A 451 18.27 -43.79 3.48
CA SER A 451 16.98 -44.54 3.63
C SER A 451 15.80 -43.55 3.56
N LEU A 452 14.54 -43.88 3.23
CA LEU A 452 13.89 -45.09 2.69
C LEU A 452 12.63 -44.65 1.88
N HIS A 453 12.27 -45.41 0.84
CA HIS A 453 10.96 -45.45 0.14
C HIS A 453 10.21 -44.14 -0.25
N GLN A 454 10.34 -43.74 -1.53
CA GLN A 454 9.29 -42.97 -2.23
C GLN A 454 8.37 -43.90 -3.05
N ARG A 455 7.06 -43.90 -2.74
CA ARG A 455 6.03 -44.35 -3.69
C ARG A 455 5.76 -43.22 -4.69
N ARG A 456 5.76 -43.53 -5.99
CA ARG A 456 5.41 -42.57 -7.05
C ARG A 456 3.90 -42.32 -7.06
N ALA A 457 3.50 -41.04 -7.06
CA ALA A 457 2.20 -40.60 -7.53
C ALA A 457 2.42 -39.79 -8.82
N THR A 458 1.69 -40.14 -9.89
CA THR A 458 1.75 -39.45 -11.18
C THR A 458 0.55 -38.51 -11.29
N ALA A 459 0.79 -37.21 -11.43
CA ALA A 459 -0.27 -36.22 -11.64
C ALA A 459 -0.16 -35.62 -13.05
N THR A 460 -1.25 -35.68 -13.81
CA THR A 460 -1.35 -35.06 -15.15
C THR A 460 -1.95 -33.67 -15.01
N VAL A 461 -1.22 -32.64 -15.44
CA VAL A 461 -1.69 -31.25 -15.47
C VAL A 461 -2.21 -30.91 -16.86
N LEU A 462 -3.47 -30.50 -16.97
CA LEU A 462 -4.03 -29.88 -18.17
C LEU A 462 -3.89 -28.36 -18.07
N MET A 463 -3.10 -27.76 -18.97
CA MET A 463 -2.99 -26.32 -19.13
C MET A 463 -4.05 -25.79 -20.10
N PRO A 464 -4.71 -24.66 -19.83
CA PRO A 464 -5.54 -23.98 -20.82
C PRO A 464 -4.69 -23.44 -21.97
N ARG A 465 -5.08 -23.68 -23.22
CA ARG A 465 -4.46 -23.02 -24.37
C ARG A 465 -5.01 -21.59 -24.49
N TYR A 466 -4.14 -20.60 -24.30
CA TYR A 466 -4.35 -19.26 -24.87
C TYR A 466 -3.46 -19.11 -26.11
N SER A 467 -4.05 -19.31 -27.29
CA SER A 467 -3.43 -18.96 -28.57
C SER A 467 -3.87 -17.56 -29.03
N LYS A 468 -2.89 -16.80 -29.50
CA LYS A 468 -2.91 -15.34 -29.77
C LYS A 468 -3.68 -14.94 -31.07
N PRO A 469 -3.85 -13.63 -31.35
CA PRO A 469 -4.87 -13.11 -32.28
C PRO A 469 -4.36 -12.89 -33.71
N LEU A 470 -5.27 -12.54 -34.65
CA LEU A 470 -5.15 -11.40 -35.59
C LEU A 470 -6.25 -11.43 -36.68
N MET A 471 -6.88 -10.28 -36.95
CA MET A 471 -7.05 -9.63 -38.28
C MET A 471 -8.28 -8.70 -38.33
N ILE A 472 -8.09 -7.52 -38.93
CA ILE A 472 -9.13 -6.64 -39.45
C ILE A 472 -8.98 -6.65 -40.98
N PRO A 473 -10.07 -6.75 -41.76
CA PRO A 473 -10.14 -6.03 -43.04
C PRO A 473 -11.27 -4.97 -43.07
N GLN A 474 -11.23 -4.13 -44.10
CA GLN A 474 -11.93 -2.84 -44.17
C GLN A 474 -13.29 -2.88 -44.91
N VAL A 475 -14.20 -1.99 -44.48
CA VAL A 475 -14.93 -0.93 -45.24
C VAL A 475 -15.50 -1.26 -46.64
N GLU A 476 -16.82 -1.08 -46.78
CA GLU A 476 -17.51 -0.15 -47.72
C GLU A 476 -18.97 0.03 -47.21
N ARG A 477 -19.50 1.27 -47.03
CA ARG A 477 -20.27 2.10 -48.00
C ARG A 477 -21.59 1.43 -48.47
N ASN A 478 -22.74 2.10 -48.59
CA ASN A 478 -23.05 3.54 -48.60
C ASN A 478 -24.57 3.81 -48.36
N ASP A 479 -25.00 5.08 -48.40
CA ASP A 479 -26.38 5.61 -48.65
C ASP A 479 -27.45 5.32 -47.56
N ASP A 480 -28.47 6.15 -47.24
CA ASP A 480 -28.95 7.47 -47.70
C ASP A 480 -29.95 8.03 -46.62
N VAL A 481 -30.40 9.29 -46.47
CA VAL A 481 -30.09 10.63 -47.05
C VAL A 481 -30.75 11.77 -46.21
N ASN A 482 -30.42 13.05 -46.48
CA ASN A 482 -31.13 14.29 -46.06
C ASN A 482 -31.12 14.69 -44.54
N ASN A 483 -31.20 15.98 -44.15
CA ASN A 483 -31.57 17.18 -44.91
C ASN A 483 -30.95 18.51 -44.37
N ASN A 484 -30.69 19.46 -45.28
CA ASN A 484 -30.52 20.93 -45.15
C ASN A 484 -29.53 21.52 -44.10
N MET A 485 -28.53 22.36 -44.43
CA MET A 485 -28.38 23.55 -45.32
C MET A 485 -28.62 24.92 -44.66
N LYS A 486 -27.80 25.90 -45.10
CA LYS A 486 -27.73 27.34 -44.73
C LYS A 486 -27.15 27.60 -43.33
N GLY A 487 -25.99 28.22 -43.12
CA GLY A 487 -25.04 28.88 -44.02
C GLY A 487 -25.20 30.41 -44.00
N HIS A 488 -24.15 31.15 -43.61
CA HIS A 488 -23.85 32.52 -44.06
C HIS A 488 -22.40 32.92 -43.72
N SER A 489 -21.85 33.81 -44.53
CA SER A 489 -20.57 34.49 -44.36
C SER A 489 -20.64 35.60 -43.31
N GLY A 490 -19.50 36.01 -42.75
CA GLY A 490 -19.41 37.21 -41.90
C GLY A 490 -18.01 37.47 -41.37
N SER A 491 -17.40 38.56 -41.81
CA SER A 491 -16.11 39.05 -41.32
C SER A 491 -16.22 39.83 -40.01
N LYS A 492 -15.30 39.61 -39.08
CA LYS A 492 -14.35 40.62 -38.58
C LYS A 492 -13.28 40.00 -37.69
#